data_AF-A0A2E0XFW7-F1
#
_entry.id   AF-A0A2E0XFW7-F1
#
_cell.length_a   1.000
_cell.length_b   1.000
_cell.length_c   1.000
_cell.angle_alpha   90.00
_cell.angle_beta   90.00
_cell.angle_gamma   90.00
#
_symmetry.space_group_name_H-M   'P 1'
#
loop_
_entity.id
_entity.type
_entity.pdbx_description
1 polymer ?
#
loop_
_entity_poly.entity_id
_entity_poly.type
_entity_poly.pdbx_seq_one_letter_code
_entity_poly.pdbx_strand_id
1 'polypeptide(L)'
;MQSNTDRVREYLHGEHAGCYAYDHGNHYVTDGCYKYIWYSQTGEEHLFNLEENPHEAHDMAGDPDAETKFQPWRSRLIEFLKDRPEGFTDGTTLIPGRPHDALLPGYEPEATYPYL
;
A
#
# COMPACT_ATOMS: atom_id res chain seq x y z
N MET A 1 -18.38 3.17 15.16
CA MET A 1 -17.33 2.17 15.40
C MET A 1 -16.57 2.60 16.64
N GLN A 2 -16.57 1.80 17.71
CA GLN A 2 -15.69 2.01 18.86
C GLN A 2 -14.57 0.98 18.77
N SER A 3 -13.34 1.45 18.84
CA SER A 3 -12.15 0.61 18.85
C SER A 3 -11.97 -0.01 20.24
N ASN A 4 -11.62 -1.30 20.31
CA ASN A 4 -11.34 -2.02 21.56
C ASN A 4 -9.84 -2.01 21.92
N THR A 5 -9.10 -0.99 21.49
CA THR A 5 -7.66 -0.81 21.79
C THR A 5 -7.40 0.58 22.36
N ASP A 6 -6.59 0.64 23.42
CA ASP A 6 -6.14 1.88 24.07
C ASP A 6 -4.98 2.58 23.31
N ARG A 7 -4.58 2.04 22.16
CA ARG A 7 -3.39 2.47 21.43
C ARG A 7 -3.73 2.93 20.01
N VAL A 8 -3.20 4.10 19.64
CA VAL A 8 -3.30 4.65 18.28
C VAL A 8 -2.34 3.89 17.37
N ARG A 9 -2.79 3.58 16.14
CA ARG A 9 -1.94 2.95 15.13
C ARG A 9 -0.90 3.97 14.66
N GLU A 10 0.37 3.55 14.68
CA GLU A 10 1.48 4.38 14.18
C GLU A 10 1.44 4.52 12.66
N TYR A 11 0.95 3.49 11.96
CA TYR A 11 0.82 3.49 10.51
C TYR A 11 -0.57 3.07 10.09
N LEU A 12 -1.07 3.70 9.03
CA LEU A 12 -2.26 3.29 8.30
C LEU A 12 -1.81 2.74 6.94
N HIS A 13 -2.37 1.59 6.58
CA HIS A 13 -2.27 1.00 5.25
C HIS A 13 -3.63 1.10 4.57
N GLY A 14 -3.62 1.40 3.27
CA GLY A 14 -4.79 1.34 2.43
C GLY A 14 -4.45 0.85 1.04
N GLU A 15 -5.48 0.54 0.28
CA GLU A 15 -5.35 -0.01 -1.07
C GLU A 15 -6.44 0.50 -1.99
N HIS A 16 -6.14 0.46 -3.29
CA HIS A 16 -7.08 0.68 -4.36
C HIS A 16 -6.79 -0.36 -5.44
N ALA A 17 -7.72 -1.29 -5.66
CA ALA A 17 -7.59 -2.28 -6.72
C ALA A 17 -7.64 -1.61 -8.10
N GLY A 18 -7.06 -2.25 -9.11
CA GLY A 18 -7.02 -1.76 -10.50
C GLY A 18 -8.38 -1.82 -11.22
N CYS A 19 -9.45 -1.30 -10.62
CA CYS A 19 -10.82 -1.50 -11.07
C CYS A 19 -11.26 -0.60 -12.23
N TYR A 20 -10.69 0.60 -12.37
CA TYR A 20 -10.98 1.54 -13.47
C TYR A 20 -9.95 1.45 -14.59
N ALA A 21 -8.68 1.41 -14.19
CA ALA A 21 -7.55 1.07 -15.03
C ALA A 21 -6.66 0.16 -14.19
N TYR A 22 -6.27 -0.98 -14.76
CA TYR A 22 -5.62 -2.04 -13.99
C TYR A 22 -4.27 -1.58 -13.44
N ASP A 23 -3.55 -0.79 -14.22
CA ASP A 23 -2.27 -0.15 -13.87
C ASP A 23 -2.36 0.85 -12.70
N HIS A 24 -3.55 1.38 -12.39
CA HIS A 24 -3.76 2.28 -11.25
C HIS A 24 -3.90 1.54 -9.91
N GLY A 25 -3.84 0.20 -9.91
CA GLY A 25 -3.83 -0.59 -8.68
C GLY A 25 -2.67 -0.18 -7.78
N ASN A 26 -2.93 0.20 -6.53
CA ASN A 26 -1.91 0.70 -5.61
C ASN A 26 -2.18 0.34 -4.15
N HIS A 27 -1.08 0.34 -3.39
CA HIS A 27 -1.10 0.36 -1.93
C HIS A 27 -0.45 1.64 -1.43
N TYR A 28 -0.90 2.13 -0.28
CA TYR A 28 -0.25 3.26 0.38
C TYR A 28 -0.07 3.01 1.88
N VAL A 29 0.95 3.64 2.44
CA VAL A 29 1.24 3.66 3.88
C VAL A 29 1.48 5.09 4.32
N THR A 30 0.93 5.47 5.47
CA THR A 30 1.16 6.79 6.09
C THR A 30 1.24 6.69 7.60
N ASP A 31 2.09 7.53 8.21
CA ASP A 31 2.14 7.78 9.66
C ASP A 31 1.49 9.12 10.06
N GLY A 32 0.95 9.86 9.09
CA GLY A 32 0.42 11.21 9.26
C GLY A 32 1.42 12.33 8.96
N CYS A 33 2.73 12.05 8.94
CA CYS A 33 3.79 12.98 8.56
C CYS A 33 4.25 12.74 7.12
N TYR A 34 4.28 11.49 6.68
CA TYR A 34 4.60 11.09 5.32
C TYR A 34 3.54 10.16 4.75
N LYS A 35 3.45 10.13 3.43
CA LYS A 35 2.66 9.13 2.71
C LYS A 35 3.47 8.56 1.58
N TYR A 36 3.62 7.24 1.62
CA TYR A 36 4.24 6.45 0.58
C TYR A 36 3.17 5.72 -0.23
N ILE A 37 3.31 5.70 -1.55
CA ILE A 37 2.42 5.02 -2.49
C ILE A 37 3.27 4.12 -3.37
N TRP A 38 2.80 2.89 -3.58
CA TRP A 38 3.37 1.94 -4.54
C TRP A 38 2.28 1.43 -5.46
N TYR A 39 2.45 1.64 -6.77
CA TYR A 39 1.59 1.08 -7.80
C TYR A 39 1.96 -0.38 -8.02
N SER A 40 1.07 -1.29 -7.63
CA SER A 40 1.35 -2.72 -7.63
C SER A 40 1.54 -3.31 -9.02
N GLN A 41 1.10 -2.62 -10.08
CA GLN A 41 1.23 -3.09 -11.45
C GLN A 41 2.47 -2.57 -12.15
N THR A 42 2.79 -1.29 -12.00
CA THR A 42 3.91 -0.65 -12.69
C THR A 42 5.20 -0.69 -11.87
N GLY A 43 5.07 -0.83 -10.55
CA GLY A 43 6.18 -0.66 -9.61
C GLY A 43 6.55 0.80 -9.34
N GLU A 44 5.79 1.76 -9.88
CA GLU A 44 5.99 3.18 -9.64
C GLU A 44 5.75 3.51 -8.17
N GLU A 45 6.55 4.43 -7.64
CA GLU A 45 6.52 4.81 -6.24
C GLU A 45 6.47 6.33 -6.09
N HIS A 46 5.71 6.79 -5.11
CA HIS A 46 5.70 8.19 -4.69
C HIS A 46 5.90 8.29 -3.19
N LEU A 47 6.50 9.40 -2.76
CA LEU A 47 6.62 9.75 -1.35
C LEU A 47 6.35 11.24 -1.16
N PHE A 48 5.46 11.55 -0.22
CA PHE A 48 5.06 12.92 0.09
C PHE A 48 5.36 13.22 1.56
N ASN A 49 5.98 14.37 1.83
CA ASN A 49 6.08 14.94 3.17
C ASN A 49 4.84 15.80 3.45
N LEU A 50 3.94 15.30 4.28
CA LEU A 50 2.67 15.95 4.65
C LEU A 50 2.86 17.08 5.67
N GLU A 51 3.94 17.07 6.44
CA GLU A 51 4.25 18.17 7.37
C GLU A 51 4.66 19.44 6.62
N GLU A 52 5.53 19.28 5.62
CA GLU A 52 6.01 20.40 4.80
C GLU A 52 5.04 20.72 3.64
N ASN A 53 4.38 19.72 3.08
CA ASN A 53 3.46 19.85 1.96
C ASN A 53 2.18 19.00 2.16
N PRO A 54 1.22 19.49 2.96
CA PRO A 54 -0.01 18.75 3.26
C PRO A 54 -0.93 18.54 2.05
N HIS A 55 -0.61 19.15 0.91
CA HIS A 55 -1.37 19.02 -0.34
C HIS A 55 -0.76 18.00 -1.31
N GLU A 56 0.28 17.26 -0.89
CA GLU A 56 0.90 16.19 -1.69
C GLU A 56 1.38 16.70 -3.07
N ALA A 57 1.72 17.99 -3.18
CA ALA A 57 2.04 18.62 -4.47
C ALA A 57 3.52 18.46 -4.89
N HIS A 58 4.35 17.85 -4.03
CA HIS A 58 5.77 17.61 -4.29
C HIS A 58 6.07 16.14 -3.98
N ASP A 59 6.28 15.38 -5.06
CA ASP A 59 6.76 14.01 -4.96
C ASP A 59 8.28 13.98 -4.82
N MET A 60 8.74 13.29 -3.77
CA MET A 60 10.15 13.16 -3.42
C MET A 60 10.88 12.08 -4.24
N ALA A 61 10.20 11.34 -5.13
CA ALA A 61 10.84 10.35 -5.99
C ALA A 61 11.95 10.93 -6.88
N GLY A 62 11.87 12.23 -7.20
CA GLY A 62 12.88 12.96 -7.98
C GLY A 62 14.07 13.48 -7.17
N ASP A 63 14.05 13.35 -5.83
CA ASP A 63 15.09 13.92 -4.97
C ASP A 63 16.39 13.09 -5.00
N PRO A 64 17.58 13.72 -4.84
CA PRO A 64 18.85 13.01 -4.83
C PRO A 64 18.98 11.94 -3.73
N ASP A 65 18.21 12.05 -2.65
CA ASP A 65 18.20 11.15 -1.49
C ASP A 65 16.92 10.29 -1.42
N ALA A 66 16.12 10.26 -2.48
CA ALA A 66 14.87 9.50 -2.56
C ALA A 66 15.05 8.05 -2.10
N GLU A 67 16.05 7.34 -2.61
CA GLU A 67 16.28 5.94 -2.27
C GLU A 67 16.42 5.72 -0.75
N THR A 68 17.15 6.59 -0.06
CA THR A 68 17.31 6.48 1.40
C THR A 68 16.00 6.76 2.14
N LYS A 69 15.23 7.75 1.66
CA LYS A 69 13.92 8.10 2.23
C LYS A 69 12.86 7.01 2.01
N PHE A 70 12.91 6.29 0.89
CA PHE A 70 11.89 5.30 0.51
C PHE A 70 12.07 3.95 1.22
N GLN A 71 13.31 3.56 1.52
CA GLN A 71 13.61 2.23 2.10
C GLN A 71 12.81 1.88 3.37
N PRO A 72 12.64 2.78 4.35
CA PRO A 72 11.79 2.51 5.51
C PRO A 72 10.33 2.24 5.13
N TRP A 73 9.80 2.95 4.14
CA TRP A 73 8.42 2.81 3.68
C TRP A 73 8.19 1.54 2.88
N ARG A 74 9.12 1.17 1.99
CA ARG A 74 9.12 -0.13 1.31
C ARG A 74 9.10 -1.27 2.31
N SER A 75 10.00 -1.22 3.30
CA SER A 75 10.08 -2.24 4.37
C SER A 75 8.77 -2.33 5.14
N ARG A 76 8.13 -1.19 5.44
CA ARG A 76 6.84 -1.16 6.13
C ARG A 76 5.72 -1.77 5.28
N LEU A 77 5.67 -1.44 3.99
CA LEU A 77 4.66 -2.00 3.09
C LEU A 77 4.85 -3.52 2.91
N ILE A 78 6.10 -3.99 2.81
CA ILE A 78 6.42 -5.43 2.78
C ILE A 78 5.83 -6.13 4.01
N GLU A 79 6.00 -5.58 5.21
CA GLU A 79 5.42 -6.17 6.43
C GLU A 79 3.89 -6.24 6.41
N PHE A 80 3.21 -5.27 5.78
CA PHE A 80 1.75 -5.33 5.59
C PHE A 80 1.33 -6.38 4.55
N LEU A 81 2.14 -6.61 3.53
CA LEU A 81 1.77 -7.43 2.37
C LEU A 81 2.29 -8.87 2.43
N LYS A 82 3.21 -9.23 3.33
CA LYS A 82 3.89 -10.53 3.34
C LYS A 82 2.98 -11.75 3.40
N ASP A 83 1.82 -11.63 4.05
CA ASP A 83 0.87 -12.74 4.22
C ASP A 83 -0.27 -12.69 3.19
N ARG A 84 -0.21 -11.78 2.21
CA ARG A 84 -1.24 -11.64 1.18
C ARG A 84 -1.11 -12.70 0.08
N PRO A 85 -2.22 -13.34 -0.32
CA PRO A 85 -2.20 -14.44 -1.31
C PRO A 85 -1.82 -13.99 -2.73
N GLU A 86 -1.96 -12.70 -3.06
CA GLU A 86 -1.59 -12.13 -4.36
C GLU A 86 -0.06 -12.25 -4.62
N GLY A 87 0.74 -12.30 -3.55
CA GLY A 87 2.19 -12.42 -3.62
C GLY A 87 2.88 -11.11 -4.01
N PHE A 88 2.42 -9.98 -3.46
CA PHE A 88 3.01 -8.66 -3.68
C PHE A 88 4.44 -8.50 -3.13
N THR A 89 4.92 -9.46 -2.34
CA THR A 89 6.27 -9.47 -1.81
C THR A 89 6.75 -10.91 -1.56
N ASP A 90 8.07 -11.11 -1.58
CA ASP A 90 8.76 -12.31 -1.08
C ASP A 90 9.21 -12.19 0.39
N GLY A 91 8.80 -11.12 1.08
CA GLY A 91 9.25 -10.77 2.42
C GLY A 91 10.50 -9.89 2.47
N THR A 92 11.11 -9.58 1.33
CA THR A 92 12.30 -8.71 1.23
C THR A 92 12.17 -7.62 0.17
N THR A 93 11.39 -7.86 -0.88
CA THR A 93 11.18 -6.93 -1.99
C THR A 93 9.71 -6.83 -2.37
N LEU A 94 9.30 -5.69 -2.91
CA LEU A 94 7.98 -5.52 -3.53
C LEU A 94 8.04 -6.02 -4.97
N ILE A 95 7.05 -6.81 -5.37
CA ILE A 95 7.00 -7.49 -6.66
C ILE A 95 5.84 -6.91 -7.46
N PRO A 96 6.11 -6.09 -8.50
CA PRO A 96 5.05 -5.53 -9.33
C PRO A 96 4.49 -6.56 -10.32
N GLY A 97 3.33 -6.25 -10.90
CA GLY A 97 2.67 -7.07 -11.93
C GLY A 97 1.94 -8.30 -11.39
N ARG A 98 1.71 -8.35 -10.07
CA ARG A 98 0.93 -9.41 -9.42
C ARG A 98 -0.57 -9.13 -9.57
N PRO A 99 -1.44 -10.16 -9.54
CA PRO A 99 -2.89 -9.97 -9.54
C PRO A 99 -3.32 -8.98 -8.45
N HIS A 100 -4.08 -7.94 -8.80
CA HIS A 100 -4.64 -6.96 -7.85
C HIS A 100 -6.08 -6.63 -8.25
N ASP A 101 -6.91 -7.66 -8.19
CA ASP A 101 -8.32 -7.59 -8.53
C ASP A 101 -9.16 -7.07 -7.36
N ALA A 102 -10.44 -6.78 -7.62
CA ALA A 102 -11.37 -6.31 -6.60
C ALA A 102 -11.74 -7.40 -5.56
N LEU A 103 -11.41 -8.66 -5.85
CA LEU A 103 -11.71 -9.82 -5.00
C LEU A 103 -10.42 -10.57 -4.71
N LEU A 104 -10.32 -11.09 -3.49
CA LEU A 104 -9.16 -11.88 -3.09
C LEU A 104 -9.06 -13.17 -3.93
N PRO A 105 -7.84 -13.63 -4.25
CA PRO A 105 -7.63 -14.94 -4.84
C PRO A 105 -8.35 -16.05 -4.04
N GLY A 106 -9.14 -16.86 -4.75
CA GLY A 106 -9.92 -17.94 -4.15
C GLY A 106 -11.25 -17.52 -3.52
N TYR A 107 -11.65 -16.25 -3.63
CA TYR A 107 -13.00 -15.83 -3.26
C TYR A 107 -14.02 -16.34 -4.29
N GLU A 108 -14.92 -17.22 -3.84
CA GLU A 108 -16.05 -17.72 -4.64
C GLU A 108 -17.28 -16.81 -4.44
N PRO A 109 -17.66 -15.96 -5.41
CA PRO A 109 -18.73 -14.97 -5.24
C PRO A 109 -20.13 -15.57 -5.11
N GLU A 110 -20.30 -16.80 -5.58
CA GLU A 110 -21.56 -17.56 -5.54
C GLU A 110 -21.68 -18.43 -4.29
N ALA A 111 -20.59 -18.58 -3.53
CA ALA A 111 -20.61 -19.33 -2.29
C ALA A 111 -21.33 -18.52 -1.19
N THR A 112 -22.26 -19.16 -0.50
CA THR A 112 -22.87 -18.58 0.70
C THR A 112 -21.88 -18.74 1.85
N TYR A 113 -21.27 -17.64 2.30
CA TYR A 113 -20.46 -17.61 3.52
C TYR A 113 -21.37 -17.23 4.70
N PRO A 114 -21.81 -18.20 5.53
CA PRO A 114 -22.88 -17.95 6.49
C PRO A 114 -22.54 -16.96 7.61
N TYR A 115 -21.29 -16.49 7.70
CA TYR A 115 -20.82 -15.60 8.77
C TYR A 115 -19.70 -14.64 8.32
N LEU A 116 -19.88 -13.99 7.17
CA LEU A 116 -19.56 -12.56 7.08
C LEU A 116 -20.77 -11.75 7.59
#